data_AF-A0A8J6MIA2-F1
#
_entry.id   AF-A0A8J6MIA2-F1
#
_cell.length_a   1.000
_cell.length_b   1.000
_cell.length_c   1.000
_cell.angle_alpha   90.00
_cell.angle_beta   90.00
_cell.angle_gamma   90.00
#
_symmetry.space_group_name_H-M   'P 1'
#
loop_
_entity.id
_entity.type
_entity.pdbx_description
1 polymer ?
#
loop_
_entity_poly.entity_id
_entity_poly.type
_entity_poly.pdbx_seq_one_letter_code
_entity_poly.pdbx_strand_id
1 'polypeptide(L)' 'GRRVEEVERELILETLGRCLGNRTRAAEILGISIRTLRNKLHEYRGQGVAVPPAASQLLPGEMMPAPFALTGAG' A
#
# COMPACT_ATOMS: atom_id res chain seq x y z
N GLY A 1 2.07 1.25 -23.54
CA GLY A 1 3.18 1.39 -22.58
C GLY A 1 2.60 1.80 -21.25
N ARG A 2 2.93 1.09 -20.17
CA ARG A 2 2.53 1.48 -18.81
C ARG A 2 3.29 2.75 -18.41
N ARG A 3 2.62 3.68 -17.73
CA ARG A 3 3.28 4.88 -17.21
C ARG A 3 4.13 4.50 -16.00
N VAL A 4 5.27 5.19 -15.83
CA VAL A 4 6.16 4.99 -14.68
C VAL A 4 5.39 5.15 -13.36
N GLU A 5 4.43 6.07 -13.33
CA GLU A 5 3.53 6.32 -12.18
C GLU A 5 2.67 5.11 -11.79
N GLU A 6 2.18 4.34 -12.77
CA GLU A 6 1.39 3.13 -12.50
C GLU A 6 2.25 2.02 -11.90
N VAL A 7 3.47 1.85 -12.44
CA VAL A 7 4.43 0.86 -11.95
C VAL A 7 4.88 1.22 -10.53
N GLU A 8 5.22 2.49 -10.28
CA GLU A 8 5.56 2.98 -8.94
C GLU A 8 4.43 2.71 -7.94
N ARG A 9 3.18 3.01 -8.34
CA ARG A 9 1.99 2.80 -7.51
C ARG A 9 1.77 1.32 -7.18
N GLU A 10 1.82 0.44 -8.18
CA GLU A 10 1.69 -1.01 -7.95
C GLU A 10 2.77 -1.50 -6.97
N LEU A 11 4.02 -1.08 -7.14
CA LEU A 11 5.13 -1.46 -6.26
C LEU A 11 4.91 -1.03 -4.80
N ILE A 12 4.42 0.20 -4.60
CA ILE A 12 4.12 0.75 -3.28
C ILE A 12 3.01 -0.05 -2.59
N LEU A 13 1.91 -0.31 -3.32
CA LEU A 13 0.76 -1.04 -2.79
C LEU A 13 1.11 -2.50 -2.47
N GLU A 14 1.87 -3.15 -3.34
CA GLU A 14 2.35 -4.52 -3.13
C GLU A 14 3.24 -4.61 -1.89
N THR A 15 4.20 -3.68 -1.76
CA THR A 15 5.10 -3.63 -0.59
C THR A 15 4.33 -3.38 0.70
N LEU A 16 3.33 -2.50 0.68
CA LEU A 16 2.44 -2.26 1.82
C LEU A 16 1.62 -3.49 2.20
N GLY A 17 1.13 -4.25 1.21
CA GLY A 17 0.44 -5.51 1.43
C GLY A 17 1.34 -6.56 2.10
N ARG A 18 2.58 -6.72 1.60
CA ARG A 18 3.60 -7.58 2.22
C ARG A 18 3.95 -7.16 3.64
N CYS A 19 3.86 -5.86 3.94
CA CYS A 19 4.11 -5.29 5.26
C CYS A 19 2.86 -5.21 6.15
N LEU A 20 1.72 -5.78 5.73
CA LEU A 20 0.45 -5.77 6.49
C LEU A 20 0.01 -4.35 6.92
N GLY A 21 0.27 -3.34 6.09
CA GLY A 21 -0.04 -1.94 6.41
C GLY A 21 0.97 -1.22 7.31
N ASN A 22 2.14 -1.82 7.59
CA ASN A 22 3.26 -1.14 8.25
C ASN A 22 3.99 -0.21 7.27
N ARG A 23 3.62 1.06 7.30
CA ARG A 23 4.16 2.11 6.42
C ARG A 23 5.65 2.36 6.63
N THR A 24 6.14 2.26 7.87
CA THR A 24 7.57 2.45 8.16
C THR A 24 8.40 1.39 7.47
N ARG A 25 8.00 0.12 7.61
CA ARG A 25 8.70 -0.99 6.96
C ARG A 25 8.60 -0.94 5.44
N ALA A 26 7.44 -0.57 4.90
CA ALA A 26 7.29 -0.41 3.45
C ALA A 26 8.20 0.71 2.91
N ALA A 27 8.31 1.84 3.61
CA ALA A 27 9.19 2.94 3.23
C ALA A 27 10.67 2.53 3.21
N GLU A 28 11.11 1.76 4.21
CA GLU A 28 12.46 1.19 4.27
C GLU A 28 12.76 0.28 3.07
N ILE A 29 11.83 -0.62 2.72
CA ILE A 29 11.99 -1.56 1.59
C ILE A 29 12.02 -0.81 0.24
N LEU A 30 11.18 0.22 0.10
CA LEU A 30 11.14 1.05 -1.10
C LEU A 30 12.31 2.04 -1.20
N GLY A 31 13.09 2.22 -0.13
CA GLY A 31 14.19 3.19 -0.09
C GLY A 31 13.74 4.65 -0.09
N ILE A 32 12.50 4.94 0.32
CA ILE A 32 11.95 6.30 0.39
C ILE A 32 11.66 6.71 1.83
N SER A 33 11.57 8.02 2.07
CA SER A 33 11.18 8.50 3.40
C SER A 33 9.72 8.15 3.71
N ILE A 34 9.41 7.92 5.00
CA ILE A 34 8.03 7.72 5.47
C ILE A 34 7.10 8.90 5.12
N ARG A 35 7.65 10.12 5.03
CA ARG A 35 6.92 11.32 4.58
C ARG A 35 6.53 11.18 3.11
N THR A 36 7.47 10.79 2.26
CA THR A 36 7.23 10.57 0.83
C THR A 36 6.16 9.50 0.63
N LEU A 37 6.27 8.37 1.33
CA LEU A 37 5.28 7.29 1.28
C LEU A 37 3.89 7.81 1.70
N ARG A 38 3.78 8.55 2.81
CA ARG A 38 2.52 9.15 3.25
C ARG A 38 1.91 10.08 2.21
N ASN A 39 2.72 10.93 1.57
CA ASN A 39 2.25 11.86 0.54
C ASN A 39 1.70 11.10 -0.66
N LYS A 40 2.44 10.10 -1.16
CA LYS A 40 1.98 9.22 -2.25
C LYS A 40 0.67 8.51 -1.89
N LEU A 41 0.56 7.96 -0.68
CA LEU A 41 -0.68 7.31 -0.24
C LEU A 41 -1.87 8.28 -0.14
N HIS A 42 -1.62 9.54 0.22
CA HIS A 42 -2.65 10.57 0.23
C HIS A 42 -3.11 10.92 -1.19
N GLU A 43 -2.17 11.10 -2.12
CA GLU A 43 -2.46 11.31 -3.55
C GLU A 43 -3.27 10.14 -4.13
N TYR A 44 -2.86 8.90 -3.87
CA TYR A 44 -3.57 7.71 -4.34
C TYR A 44 -5.01 7.65 -3.81
N ARG A 45 -5.23 7.99 -2.53
CA ARG A 45 -6.58 8.10 -1.97
C ARG A 45 -7.39 9.20 -2.66
N GLY A 46 -6.78 10.35 -2.96
CA GLY A 46 -7.42 11.44 -3.70
C GLY A 46 -7.77 11.08 -5.14
N GLN A 47 -7.01 10.18 -5.75
CA GLN A 47 -7.25 9.62 -7.09
C GLN A 47 -8.27 8.47 -7.11
N GLY A 48 -8.85 8.11 -5.96
CA GLY A 48 -9.80 6.99 -5.83
C GLY A 48 -9.15 5.61 -5.84
N VAL A 49 -7.83 5.51 -5.65
CA VAL A 49 -7.11 4.23 -5.56
C VAL A 49 -7.33 3.63 -4.17
N ALA A 50 -7.66 2.35 -4.12
CA ALA A 50 -7.81 1.59 -2.88
C ALA A 50 -6.45 1.43 -2.17
N VAL A 51 -6.20 2.26 -1.17
CA VAL A 51 -4.98 2.21 -0.36
C VAL A 51 -5.27 1.48 0.96
N PRO A 52 -4.51 0.43 1.32
CA PRO A 52 -4.72 -0.28 2.57
C PRO A 52 -4.63 0.67 3.78
N PRO A 53 -5.49 0.47 4.80
CA PRO A 53 -5.42 1.23 6.04
C PRO A 53 -4.07 0.99 6.74
N ALA A 54 -3.64 1.93 7.59
CA ALA A 54 -2.47 1.68 8.41
C ALA A 54 -2.72 0.46 9.30
N ALA A 55 -1.68 -0.30 9.63
CA ALA A 55 -1.81 -1.38 10.63
C ALA A 55 -2.43 -0.89 11.95
N SER A 56 -2.10 0.34 12.39
CA SER A 56 -2.70 0.97 13.59
C SER A 56 -4.18 1.34 13.45
N GLN A 57 -4.73 1.33 12.25
CA GLN A 57 -6.14 1.63 11.96
C GLN A 57 -6.96 0.36 11.73
N LEU A 58 -6.32 -0.82 11.69
CA LEU A 58 -7.03 -2.08 11.63
C LEU A 58 -7.64 -2.37 13.01
N LEU A 59 -8.96 -2.28 13.09
CA LEU A 59 -9.71 -2.67 14.27
C LEU A 59 -9.63 -4.20 14.42
N PRO A 60 -9.40 -4.74 15.62
CA PRO A 60 -9.47 -6.18 15.85
C PRO A 60 -10.91 -6.66 15.62
N GLY A 61 -11.16 -7.36 14.52
CA GLY A 61 -12.47 -7.93 14.18
C GLY A 61 -13.00 -7.55 12.80
N GLU A 62 -12.48 -6.51 12.16
CA GLU A 62 -12.82 -6.22 10.76
C GLU A 62 -11.88 -7.00 9.83
N MET A 63 -12.41 -8.08 9.27
CA MET A 63 -11.78 -8.88 8.22
C MET A 63 -11.31 -7.95 7.09
N MET A 64 -10.02 -8.06 6.70
CA MET A 64 -9.46 -7.28 5.59
C MET A 64 -10.42 -7.34 4.39
N PRO A 65 -10.76 -6.21 3.74
CA PRO A 65 -11.57 -6.28 2.55
C PRO A 65 -10.88 -7.20 1.52
N ALA A 66 -11.66 -8.16 1.01
CA ALA A 66 -11.22 -9.27 0.17
C ALA A 66 -10.38 -8.95 -1.08
N PRO A 67 -10.34 -7.74 -1.71
CA PRO A 67 -9.46 -7.53 -2.86
C PRO A 67 -7.96 -7.74 -2.56
N PHE A 68 -7.53 -7.76 -1.29
CA PHE A 68 -6.13 -7.99 -0.91
C PHE A 68 -5.78 -9.46 -0.59
N ALA A 69 -6.75 -10.38 -0.59
CA ALA A 69 -6.52 -11.79 -0.20
C ALA A 69 -5.91 -12.68 -1.32
N LEU A 70 -5.72 -12.19 -2.55
CA LEU A 70 -5.33 -13.04 -3.68
C LEU A 70 -4.31 -12.36 -4.61
N THR A 71 -3.04 -12.67 -4.40
CA THR A 71 -2.08 -12.92 -5.50
C THR A 71 -0.98 -13.81 -4.91
N GLY A 72 -1.25 -15.10 -4.95
CA GLY A 72 -0.41 -16.17 -4.41
C GLY A 72 -1.01 -17.52 -4.78
N ALA A 73 -1.42 -17.67 -6.04
CA ALA A 73 -1.72 -18.96 -6.66
C ALA A 73 -0.85 -19.03 -7.92
N GLY A 74 0.25 -19.76 -7.81
CA GLY A 74 1.23 -20.06 -8.84
C GLY A 74 2.16 -21.13 -8.28
#